data_AF-A0AB39SRE2-F1
#
_entry.id   AF-A0AB39SRE2-F1
#
_cell.length_a   1.000
_cell.length_b   1.000
_cell.length_c   1.000
_cell.angle_alpha   90.00
_cell.angle_beta   90.00
_cell.angle_gamma   90.00
#
_symmetry.space_group_name_H-M   'P 1'
#
loop_
_entity.id
_entity.type
_entity.pdbx_description
1 polymer ?
#
loop_
_entity_poly.entity_id
_entity_poly.type
_entity_poly.pdbx_seq_one_letter_code
_entity_poly.pdbx_strand_id
1 'polypeptide(L)'
;MPRRKDQDGFAVLAKRWRVERAISWIMRARRNVCDYERLICHSEARTWTFIALMVRRLTRSPRPPRTSPHPVEPVKAAGKPKPIRIRMQQPQTIRLAPTALR
;
A
#
# COMPACT_ATOMS: atom_id res chain seq x y z
N MET A 1 21.98 -7.32 -2.96
CA MET A 1 21.42 -8.39 -2.11
C MET A 1 21.24 -9.63 -2.96
N PRO A 2 21.97 -10.73 -2.71
CA PRO A 2 21.85 -11.96 -3.50
C PRO A 2 20.44 -12.55 -3.34
N ARG A 3 19.82 -12.92 -4.47
CA ARG A 3 18.55 -13.66 -4.46
C ARG A 3 18.77 -15.02 -3.80
N ARG A 4 17.85 -15.45 -2.93
CA ARG A 4 17.84 -16.83 -2.44
C ARG A 4 17.61 -17.74 -3.65
N LYS A 5 18.46 -18.77 -3.81
CA LYS A 5 18.49 -19.64 -4.99
C LYS A 5 17.16 -20.38 -5.22
N ASP A 6 16.33 -20.51 -4.19
CA ASP A 6 15.06 -21.23 -4.22
C ASP A 6 13.83 -20.30 -4.35
N GLN A 7 14.04 -18.99 -4.55
CA GLN A 7 12.94 -18.04 -4.61
C GLN A 7 12.64 -17.67 -6.06
N ASP A 8 11.63 -18.32 -6.62
CA ASP A 8 11.12 -18.01 -7.95
C ASP A 8 10.16 -16.81 -7.87
N GLY A 9 10.63 -15.65 -8.34
CA GLY A 9 9.83 -14.42 -8.40
C GLY A 9 9.70 -13.63 -7.09
N PHE A 10 8.58 -12.91 -6.94
CA PHE A 10 8.34 -11.99 -5.83
C PHE A 10 7.69 -12.70 -4.63
N ALA A 11 8.41 -12.80 -3.51
CA ALA A 11 7.83 -13.30 -2.27
C ALA A 11 7.00 -12.20 -1.56
N VAL A 12 5.69 -12.43 -1.47
CA VAL A 12 4.78 -11.57 -0.70
C VAL A 12 5.04 -11.78 0.79
N LEU A 13 5.71 -10.83 1.43
CA LEU A 13 5.94 -10.87 2.87
C LEU A 13 4.68 -10.37 3.61
N ALA A 14 4.01 -11.26 4.35
CA ALA A 14 2.71 -11.01 5.00
C ALA A 14 2.64 -9.72 5.85
N LYS A 15 3.78 -9.21 6.33
CA LYS A 15 3.88 -8.01 7.18
C LYS A 15 4.59 -6.81 6.53
N ARG A 16 4.92 -6.89 5.23
CA ARG A 16 5.63 -5.83 4.48
C ARG A 16 4.99 -4.46 4.60
N TRP A 17 3.65 -4.43 4.56
CA TRP A 17 2.86 -3.21 4.66
C TRP A 17 3.18 -2.37 5.90
N ARG A 18 3.63 -2.99 7.01
CA ARG A 18 3.96 -2.26 8.24
C ARG A 18 5.14 -1.33 8.04
N VAL A 19 6.17 -1.81 7.36
CA VAL A 19 7.40 -1.05 7.06
C VAL A 19 7.08 0.05 6.06
N GLU A 20 6.40 -0.28 4.97
CA GLU A 20 6.02 0.67 3.93
C GLU A 20 5.11 1.79 4.47
N ARG A 21 4.21 1.45 5.39
CA ARG A 21 3.35 2.42 6.07
C ARG A 21 4.14 3.34 7.01
N ALA A 22 5.17 2.84 7.69
CA ALA A 22 6.05 3.67 8.50
C ALA A 22 6.85 4.66 7.63
N ILE A 23 7.38 4.19 6.50
CA ILE A 23 8.07 5.04 5.52
C ILE A 23 7.11 6.10 4.97
N SER A 24 5.87 5.72 4.67
CA SER A 24 4.84 6.63 4.15
C SER A 24 4.49 7.78 5.11
N TRP A 25 4.47 7.55 6.44
CA TRP A 25 4.22 8.64 7.40
C TRP A 25 5.33 9.69 7.41
N ILE A 26 6.57 9.25 7.24
CA ILE A 26 7.73 10.15 7.24
C ILE A 26 7.80 10.88 5.91
N MET A 27 7.53 10.19 4.79
CA MET A 27 7.47 10.82 3.47
C MET A 27 6.28 11.80 3.36
N ARG A 28 5.24 11.67 4.19
CA ARG A 28 4.16 12.67 4.23
C ARG A 28 4.66 14.03 4.72
N ALA A 29 5.65 14.05 5.61
CA ALA A 29 6.32 15.28 6.01
C ALA A 29 7.40 15.61 4.97
N ARG A 30 7.12 16.57 4.08
CA ARG A 30 7.97 16.92 2.92
C ARG A 30 9.47 17.05 3.23
N ARG A 31 9.84 17.45 4.45
CA ARG A 31 11.24 17.61 4.89
C ARG A 31 12.08 16.32 4.84
N ASN A 32 11.46 15.14 4.86
CA ASN A 32 12.17 13.86 4.81
C ASN A 32 12.09 13.13 3.45
N VAL A 33 11.44 13.75 2.46
CA VAL A 33 11.26 13.20 1.12
C VAL A 33 12.56 13.37 0.33
N CYS A 34 13.11 12.26 -0.13
CA CYS A 34 14.20 12.16 -1.12
C CYS A 34 15.62 12.66 -0.77
N ASP A 35 15.85 13.58 0.18
CA ASP A 35 17.21 14.14 0.40
C ASP A 35 18.13 13.36 1.37
N TYR A 36 17.69 12.20 1.83
CA TYR A 36 18.39 11.39 2.85
C TYR A 36 19.70 10.75 2.37
N GLU A 37 19.89 10.60 1.06
CA GLU A 37 21.13 10.06 0.48
C GLU A 37 22.15 11.16 0.15
N ARG A 38 21.75 12.44 0.20
CA ARG A 38 22.57 13.56 -0.30
C ARG A 38 23.49 14.15 0.75
N LEU A 39 23.03 14.29 2.00
CA LEU A 39 23.86 14.73 3.13
C LEU A 39 23.53 13.96 4.40
N ILE A 40 24.55 13.74 5.23
CA ILE A 40 24.45 13.07 6.53
C ILE A 40 23.43 13.75 7.45
N CYS A 41 23.35 15.10 7.47
CA CYS A 41 22.38 15.80 8.30
C CYS A 41 20.92 15.41 7.99
N HIS A 42 20.61 15.03 6.74
CA HIS A 42 19.26 14.62 6.34
C HIS A 42 18.97 13.18 6.74
N SER A 43 19.96 12.27 6.66
CA SER A 43 19.80 10.90 7.16
C SER A 43 19.65 10.88 8.69
N GLU A 44 20.34 11.78 9.39
CA GLU A 44 20.20 11.98 10.82
C GLU A 44 18.81 12.52 11.18
N ALA A 45 18.34 13.58 10.50
CA ALA A 45 16.99 14.12 10.70
C ALA A 45 15.89 13.06 10.45
N ARG A 46 16.07 12.21 9.43
CA ARG A 46 15.17 11.07 9.18
C ARG A 46 15.20 10.06 10.33
N THR A 47 16.38 9.75 10.86
CA THR A 47 16.56 8.81 11.98
C THR A 47 15.89 9.32 13.24
N TRP A 48 16.12 10.59 13.60
CA TRP A 48 15.44 11.25 14.72
C TRP A 48 13.92 11.26 14.56
N THR A 49 13.42 11.49 13.35
CA THR A 49 11.98 11.43 13.06
C THR A 49 11.42 10.02 13.27
N PHE A 50 12.12 8.96 12.81
CA PHE A 50 11.74 7.57 13.06
C PHE A 50 11.68 7.25 14.56
N ILE A 51 12.71 7.62 15.31
CA ILE A 51 12.79 7.41 16.76
C ILE A 51 11.61 8.10 17.45
N ALA A 52 11.40 9.40 17.20
CA ALA A 52 10.32 10.16 17.80
C ALA A 52 8.93 9.57 17.48
N LEU A 53 8.70 9.14 16.23
CA LEU A 53 7.46 8.47 15.84
C LEU A 53 7.28 7.13 16.54
N MET A 54 8.33 6.31 16.64
CA MET A 54 8.23 5.01 17.31
C MET A 54 7.97 5.17 18.80
N VAL A 55 8.70 6.08 19.46
CA VAL A 55 8.48 6.43 20.88
C VAL A 55 7.06 6.90 21.10
N ARG A 56 6.57 7.87 20.30
CA ARG A 56 5.20 8.39 20.42
C ARG A 56 4.13 7.31 20.22
N ARG A 57 4.41 6.24 19.46
CA ARG A 57 3.46 5.15 19.24
C ARG A 57 3.51 4.10 20.34
N LEU A 58 4.67 3.86 20.94
CA LEU A 58 4.86 2.98 22.10
C LEU A 58 4.25 3.58 23.36
N THR A 59 4.43 4.89 23.58
CA THR A 59 3.88 5.61 24.75
C THR A 59 2.41 5.99 24.58
N ARG A 60 1.84 5.81 23.39
CA ARG A 60 0.44 6.11 23.14
C ARG A 60 -0.42 5.03 23.77
N SER A 61 -1.22 5.42 24.78
CA SER A 61 -2.28 4.59 25.33
C SER A 61 -3.16 4.01 24.20
N PRO A 62 -3.55 2.73 24.26
CA PRO A 62 -4.44 2.13 23.30
C PRO A 62 -5.62 3.07 23.04
N ARG A 63 -5.84 3.40 21.77
CA ARG A 63 -7.03 4.19 21.41
C ARG A 63 -8.22 3.35 21.87
N PRO A 64 -9.18 3.91 22.64
CA PRO A 64 -10.41 3.19 22.93
C PRO A 64 -11.02 2.71 21.60
N PRO A 65 -11.64 1.52 21.57
CA PRO A 65 -12.30 1.00 20.38
C PRO A 65 -13.15 2.10 19.77
N ARG A 66 -12.90 2.44 18.50
CA ARG A 66 -13.53 3.61 17.86
C ARG A 66 -15.05 3.50 17.79
N THR A 67 -15.58 2.29 17.91
CA THR A 67 -17.00 1.97 18.04
C THR A 67 -17.04 0.51 18.51
N SER A 68 -18.04 0.11 19.30
CA SER A 68 -18.47 -1.29 19.29
C SER A 68 -18.64 -1.73 17.83
N PRO A 69 -18.30 -2.98 17.45
CA PRO A 69 -18.63 -3.47 16.11
C PRO A 69 -20.07 -3.07 15.80
N HIS A 70 -20.31 -2.33 14.72
CA HIS A 70 -21.67 -2.04 14.31
C HIS A 70 -22.38 -3.39 14.24
N PRO A 71 -23.56 -3.57 14.87
CA PRO A 71 -24.33 -4.79 14.75
C PRO A 71 -24.46 -5.12 13.26
N VAL A 72 -23.73 -6.13 12.80
CA VAL A 72 -23.87 -6.61 11.44
C VAL A 72 -25.12 -7.46 11.52
N GLU A 73 -26.27 -6.85 11.19
CA GLU A 73 -27.49 -7.60 10.99
C GLU A 73 -27.16 -8.76 10.05
N PRO A 74 -27.44 -10.02 10.43
CA PRO A 74 -27.20 -11.14 9.54
C PRO A 74 -27.92 -10.85 8.24
N VAL A 75 -27.18 -10.89 7.13
CA VAL A 75 -27.77 -10.75 5.80
C VAL A 75 -28.84 -11.82 5.70
N LYS A 76 -30.13 -11.42 5.77
CA LYS A 76 -31.24 -12.30 5.43
C LYS A 76 -30.91 -12.86 4.06
N ALA A 77 -30.93 -14.19 3.91
CA ALA A 77 -30.68 -14.88 2.67
C ALA A 77 -31.76 -14.53 1.63
N ALA A 78 -31.70 -13.31 1.11
CA ALA A 78 -32.62 -12.76 0.15
C ALA A 78 -32.20 -13.24 -1.23
N GLY A 79 -32.54 -14.49 -1.52
CA GLY A 79 -32.49 -15.06 -2.86
C GLY A 79 -31.10 -15.07 -3.51
N LYS A 80 -31.07 -15.56 -4.74
CA LYS A 80 -29.85 -15.70 -5.55
C LYS A 80 -29.18 -14.32 -5.66
N PRO A 81 -27.86 -14.20 -5.41
CA PRO A 81 -27.17 -12.92 -5.55
C PRO A 81 -27.38 -12.39 -6.97
N LYS A 82 -27.83 -11.13 -7.10
CA LYS A 82 -27.92 -10.49 -8.42
C LYS A 82 -26.53 -10.56 -9.06
N PRO A 83 -26.40 -11.09 -10.29
CA PRO A 83 -25.10 -11.20 -10.91
C PRO A 83 -24.52 -9.79 -11.09
N ILE A 84 -23.33 -9.59 -10.55
CA ILE A 84 -22.56 -8.37 -10.76
C ILE A 84 -22.19 -8.34 -12.25
N ARG A 85 -22.94 -7.58 -13.05
CA ARG A 85 -22.56 -7.29 -14.43
C ARG A 85 -21.40 -6.31 -14.40
N ILE A 86 -20.19 -6.84 -14.39
CA ILE A 86 -18.99 -6.08 -14.75
C ILE A 86 -19.17 -5.75 -16.23
N ARG A 87 -19.46 -4.48 -16.56
CA ARG A 87 -19.36 -3.99 -17.94
C ARG A 87 -17.91 -4.20 -18.33
N MET A 88 -17.62 -5.28 -19.06
CA MET A 88 -16.39 -5.35 -19.82
C MET A 88 -16.48 -4.18 -20.80
N GLN A 89 -15.71 -3.11 -20.53
CA GLN A 89 -15.40 -2.16 -21.58
C GLN A 89 -14.71 -2.99 -22.65
N GLN A 90 -15.41 -3.15 -23.77
CA GLN A 90 -14.91 -3.77 -24.98
C GLN A 90 -13.55 -3.12 -25.27
N PRO A 91 -12.44 -3.87 -25.31
CA PRO A 91 -11.17 -3.29 -25.71
C PRO A 91 -11.38 -2.76 -27.12
N GLN A 92 -11.23 -1.44 -27.29
CA GLN A 92 -11.20 -0.84 -28.61
C GLN A 92 -9.94 -1.40 -29.28
N THR A 93 -10.09 -2.51 -30.01
CA THR A 93 -9.04 -3.00 -30.91
C THR A 93 -8.82 -1.89 -31.93
N ILE A 94 -7.71 -1.17 -31.77
CA ILE A 94 -7.23 -0.23 -32.77
C ILE A 94 -6.99 -1.06 -34.04
N ARG A 95 -7.94 -0.95 -34.98
CA ARG A 95 -7.86 -1.61 -36.29
C ARG A 95 -6.75 -0.92 -37.08
N LEU A 96 -5.53 -1.46 -37.01
CA LEU A 96 -4.46 -1.05 -37.91
C LEU A 96 -4.86 -1.49 -39.32
N ALA A 97 -5.10 -0.52 -40.20
CA ALA A 97 -5.32 -0.79 -41.61
C ALA A 97 -4.03 -1.39 -42.20
N PRO A 98 -4.12 -2.47 -43.00
CA PRO A 98 -2.96 -2.97 -43.71
C PRO A 98 -2.57 -1.95 -44.76
N THR A 99 -1.44 -1.27 -44.57
CA THR A 99 -0.80 -0.47 -45.60
C THR A 99 -0.35 -1.42 -46.70
N ALA A 100 -1.03 -1.39 -47.84
CA ALA A 100 -0.55 -2.02 -49.05
C ALA A 100 0.73 -1.29 -49.49
N LEU A 101 1.88 -1.93 -49.30
CA LEU A 101 3.11 -1.53 -49.98
C LEU A 101 3.09 -2.15 -51.38
N ARG A 102 3.22 -1.27 -52.36
CA ARG A 102 3.36 -1.53 -53.80
C ARG A 102 4.82 -1.73 -54.15
#